data_AF-A0A2W5XZB7-F1
#
_entry.id   AF-A0A2W5XZB7-F1
#
_cell.length_a   1.000
_cell.length_b   1.000
_cell.length_c   1.000
_cell.angle_alpha   90.00
_cell.angle_beta   90.00
_cell.angle_gamma   90.00
#
_symmetry.space_group_name_H-M   'P 1'
#
loop_
_entity.id
_entity.type
_entity.pdbx_description
1 polymer ?
#
loop_
_entity_poly.entity_id
_entity_poly.type
_entity_poly.pdbx_seq_one_letter_code
_entity_poly.pdbx_strand_id
1 'polypeptide(L)'
;MTRAARLARQMRIVAAVTRQPGVHPAELAQIASISERTLRRDLSSLRRDGYPIRFSDGYQIQELLPLGAAQAANGLGSAYDRQLRLVRSRLPERLAEQIERELEAEAPAALASLVAHLLERHR
;
A
#
# COMPACT_ATOMS: atom_id res chain seq x y z
N MET A 1 4.54 15.74 13.32
CA MET A 1 4.19 14.33 12.95
C MET A 1 5.46 13.56 12.66
N THR A 2 5.60 12.33 13.19
CA THR A 2 6.80 11.49 13.04
C THR A 2 6.90 10.85 11.65
N ARG A 3 8.09 10.36 11.29
CA ARG A 3 8.31 9.58 10.04
C ARG A 3 7.43 8.33 9.99
N ALA A 4 7.34 7.59 11.09
CA ALA A 4 6.48 6.42 11.22
C ALA A 4 4.99 6.76 11.05
N ALA A 5 4.49 7.81 11.72
CA ALA A 5 3.09 8.23 11.55
C ALA A 5 2.77 8.68 10.12
N ARG A 6 3.75 9.29 9.43
CA ARG A 6 3.62 9.62 8.00
C ARG A 6 3.52 8.38 7.14
N LEU A 7 4.43 7.42 7.34
CA LEU A 7 4.45 6.18 6.58
C LEU A 7 3.18 5.36 6.82
N ALA A 8 2.71 5.27 8.06
CA ALA A 8 1.45 4.62 8.40
C ALA A 8 0.27 5.24 7.65
N ARG A 9 0.19 6.58 7.57
CA ARG A 9 -0.84 7.22 6.75
C ARG A 9 -0.69 6.89 5.27
N GLN A 10 0.54 6.88 4.75
CA GLN A 10 0.79 6.52 3.36
C GLN A 10 0.36 5.07 3.06
N MET A 11 0.54 4.14 4.00
CA MET A 11 0.03 2.78 3.88
C MET A 11 -1.51 2.74 3.85
N ARG A 12 -2.19 3.63 4.58
CA ARG A 12 -3.65 3.76 4.47
C ARG A 12 -4.09 4.27 3.10
N ILE A 13 -3.37 5.24 2.52
CA ILE A 13 -3.64 5.73 1.15
C ILE A 13 -3.46 4.59 0.15
N VAL A 14 -2.35 3.83 0.26
CA VAL A 14 -2.11 2.65 -0.57
C VAL A 14 -3.24 1.64 -0.44
N ALA A 15 -3.69 1.32 0.78
CA ALA A 15 -4.77 0.39 1.01
C ALA A 15 -6.10 0.87 0.40
N ALA A 16 -6.40 2.17 0.51
CA ALA A 16 -7.60 2.76 -0.10
C ALA A 16 -7.58 2.64 -1.64
N VAL A 17 -6.47 3.00 -2.28
CA VAL A 17 -6.31 2.89 -3.74
C VAL A 17 -6.34 1.44 -4.22
N THR A 18 -5.83 0.51 -3.40
CA THR A 18 -5.85 -0.94 -3.72
C THR A 18 -7.28 -1.50 -3.67
N ARG A 19 -8.07 -1.08 -2.67
CA ARG A 19 -9.47 -1.53 -2.51
C ARG A 19 -10.41 -0.91 -3.54
N GLN A 20 -10.17 0.34 -3.89
CA GLN A 20 -11.00 1.10 -4.83
C GLN A 20 -10.10 1.78 -5.87
N PRO A 21 -9.64 1.03 -6.90
CA PRO A 21 -8.93 1.61 -8.04
C PRO A 21 -9.81 2.62 -8.78
N GLY A 22 -9.21 3.69 -9.29
CA GLY A 22 -9.94 4.74 -10.02
C GLY A 22 -10.64 5.75 -9.12
N VAL A 23 -10.38 5.74 -7.81
CA VAL A 23 -10.96 6.71 -6.87
C VAL A 23 -10.48 8.14 -7.15
N HIS A 24 -11.43 9.08 -7.17
CA HIS A 24 -11.11 10.49 -7.40
C HIS A 24 -10.38 11.13 -6.20
N PRO A 25 -9.59 12.21 -6.40
CA PRO A 25 -8.77 12.79 -5.34
C PRO A 25 -9.54 13.24 -4.10
N ALA A 26 -10.72 13.85 -4.28
CA ALA A 26 -11.54 14.34 -3.18
C ALA A 26 -12.09 13.17 -2.33
N GLU A 27 -12.60 12.14 -2.99
CA GLU A 27 -13.11 10.93 -2.33
C GLU A 27 -11.99 10.17 -1.62
N LEU A 28 -10.82 10.01 -2.27
CA LEU A 28 -9.66 9.37 -1.65
C LEU A 28 -9.18 10.13 -0.40
N ALA A 29 -9.24 11.46 -0.42
CA ALA A 29 -8.89 12.29 0.72
C ALA A 29 -9.88 12.07 1.88
N GLN A 30 -11.17 11.93 1.59
CA GLN A 30 -12.20 11.59 2.57
C GLN A 30 -11.99 10.18 3.16
N ILE A 31 -11.79 9.16 2.32
CA ILE A 31 -11.52 7.77 2.75
C ILE A 31 -10.29 7.70 3.65
N ALA A 32 -9.23 8.44 3.31
CA ALA A 32 -8.01 8.52 4.10
C ALA A 32 -8.09 9.50 5.28
N SER A 33 -9.23 10.18 5.46
CA SER A 33 -9.50 11.20 6.49
C SER A 33 -8.41 12.29 6.57
N ILE A 34 -8.03 12.84 5.42
CA ILE A 34 -7.02 13.88 5.28
C ILE A 34 -7.45 14.98 4.30
N SER A 35 -6.79 16.13 4.35
CA SER A 35 -6.96 17.15 3.32
C SER A 35 -6.40 16.69 1.97
N GLU A 36 -6.98 17.18 0.86
CA GLU A 36 -6.44 16.97 -0.48
C GLU A 36 -4.99 17.43 -0.62
N ARG A 37 -4.60 18.52 0.05
CA ARG A 37 -3.21 18.99 0.07
C ARG A 37 -2.27 17.95 0.66
N THR A 38 -2.65 17.33 1.78
CA THR A 38 -1.89 16.25 2.41
C THR A 38 -1.84 15.02 1.51
N LEU A 39 -2.97 14.65 0.90
CA LEU A 39 -3.05 13.55 -0.05
C LEU A 39 -2.07 13.75 -1.21
N ARG A 40 -2.12 14.90 -1.89
CA ARG A 40 -1.22 15.22 -3.01
C ARG A 40 0.26 15.14 -2.61
N ARG A 41 0.60 15.67 -1.42
CA ARG A 41 1.97 15.62 -0.87
C ARG A 41 2.43 14.19 -0.64
N ASP A 42 1.58 13.34 -0.07
CA ASP A 42 1.94 11.97 0.27
C ASP A 42 1.97 11.04 -0.94
N LEU A 43 1.08 11.23 -1.91
CA LEU A 43 1.13 10.58 -3.22
C LEU A 43 2.39 10.95 -4.00
N SER A 44 2.76 12.23 -4.01
CA SER A 44 4.03 12.68 -4.60
C SER A 44 5.24 12.01 -3.93
N SER A 45 5.21 11.90 -2.59
CA SER A 45 6.25 11.19 -1.85
C SER A 45 6.28 9.70 -2.17
N LEU A 46 5.13 9.03 -2.29
CA LEU A 46 5.07 7.61 -2.66
C LEU A 46 5.64 7.37 -4.07
N ARG A 47 5.30 8.22 -5.03
CA ARG A 47 5.83 8.13 -6.41
C ARG A 47 7.35 8.33 -6.48
N ARG A 48 7.89 9.28 -5.71
CA ARG A 48 9.34 9.51 -5.66
C ARG A 48 10.12 8.30 -5.13
N ASP A 49 9.49 7.49 -4.28
CA ASP A 49 10.08 6.26 -3.76
C ASP A 49 9.78 5.04 -4.65
N GLY A 50 9.29 5.25 -5.87
CA GLY A 50 9.03 4.17 -6.82
C GLY A 50 7.76 3.36 -6.52
N TYR A 51 6.86 3.87 -5.69
CA TYR A 51 5.54 3.25 -5.53
C TYR A 51 4.68 3.54 -6.77
N PRO A 52 4.10 2.52 -7.43
CA PRO A 52 3.52 2.65 -8.77
C PRO A 52 2.10 3.22 -8.75
N ILE A 53 1.87 4.32 -8.04
CA ILE A 53 0.59 5.03 -8.07
C ILE A 53 0.58 6.02 -9.24
N ARG A 54 -0.50 5.99 -10.02
CA ARG A 54 -0.75 6.87 -11.17
C ARG A 54 -2.15 7.47 -11.08
N PHE A 55 -2.31 8.59 -11.79
CA PHE A 55 -3.58 9.26 -11.98
C PHE A 55 -3.92 9.20 -13.46
N SER A 56 -5.06 8.62 -13.81
CA SER A 56 -5.67 8.72 -15.15
C SER A 56 -7.06 9.33 -15.02
N ASP A 57 -8.07 8.52 -14.78
CA ASP A 57 -9.45 8.93 -14.47
C ASP A 57 -9.73 8.88 -12.94
N GLY A 58 -8.67 8.68 -12.17
CA GLY A 58 -8.67 8.44 -10.73
C GLY A 58 -7.33 7.84 -10.31
N TYR A 59 -7.12 7.70 -9.00
CA TYR A 59 -5.90 7.09 -8.50
C TYR A 59 -5.97 5.56 -8.56
N GLN A 60 -4.92 4.96 -9.10
CA GLN A 60 -4.77 3.51 -9.19
C GLN A 60 -3.31 3.10 -9.05
N ILE A 61 -3.08 1.84 -8.69
CA ILE A 61 -1.76 1.22 -8.73
C ILE A 61 -1.57 0.68 -10.15
N GLN A 62 -0.63 1.25 -10.90
CA GLN A 62 -0.30 0.87 -12.27
C GLN A 62 1.18 0.49 -12.34
N GLU A 63 1.47 -0.81 -12.36
CA GLU A 63 2.83 -1.30 -12.52
C GLU A 63 3.27 -1.24 -13.99
N LEU A 64 4.58 -1.01 -14.20
CA LEU A 64 5.21 -1.20 -15.51
C LEU A 64 5.07 -2.68 -15.86
N LEU A 65 4.23 -3.01 -16.85
CA LEU A 65 4.20 -4.36 -17.40
C LEU A 65 5.61 -4.71 -17.89
N PRO A 66 6.27 -5.76 -17.34
CA PRO A 66 7.33 -6.40 -18.09
C PRO A 66 6.65 -7.11 -19.27
N LEU A 67 6.96 -6.67 -20.48
CA LEU A 67 6.66 -7.43 -21.69
C LEU A 67 7.28 -8.83 -21.52
N GLY A 68 6.45 -9.85 -21.23
CA GLY A 68 6.89 -11.26 -21.21
C GLY A 68 6.51 -12.12 -20.00
N ALA A 69 5.96 -11.56 -18.92
CA ALA A 69 5.49 -12.37 -17.78
C ALA A 69 4.12 -11.90 -17.30
N ALA A 70 3.08 -12.29 -18.04
CA ALA A 70 1.70 -12.04 -17.67
C ALA A 70 1.40 -12.67 -16.29
N GLN A 71 0.88 -11.86 -15.37
CA GLN A 71 0.15 -12.21 -14.13
C GLN A 71 0.93 -12.25 -12.79
N ALA A 72 2.26 -12.42 -12.74
CA ALA A 72 2.97 -12.54 -11.45
C ALA A 72 3.40 -11.21 -10.78
N ALA A 73 3.43 -10.08 -11.52
CA ALA A 73 3.84 -8.78 -10.97
C ALA A 73 2.84 -8.18 -9.94
N ASN A 74 1.63 -8.72 -9.87
CA ASN A 74 0.51 -8.22 -9.06
C ASN A 74 0.26 -9.06 -7.79
N GLY A 75 1.15 -10.00 -7.47
CA GLY A 75 0.96 -10.92 -6.36
C GLY A 75 1.15 -10.28 -4.99
N LEU A 76 0.57 -10.91 -3.97
CA LEU A 76 0.77 -10.53 -2.56
C LEU A 76 2.25 -10.31 -2.21
N GLY A 77 3.16 -11.11 -2.78
CA GLY A 77 4.61 -10.99 -2.58
C GLY A 77 5.21 -9.68 -3.10
N SER A 78 4.82 -9.20 -4.28
CA SER A 78 5.37 -7.94 -4.82
C SER A 78 4.88 -6.72 -4.03
N ALA A 79 3.62 -6.76 -3.57
CA ALA A 79 3.06 -5.74 -2.70
C ALA A 79 3.78 -5.71 -1.34
N TYR A 80 4.02 -6.90 -0.76
CA TYR A 80 4.76 -7.07 0.49
C TYR A 80 6.19 -6.52 0.38
N ASP A 81 6.95 -6.95 -0.62
CA ASP A 81 8.33 -6.49 -0.84
C ASP A 81 8.41 -4.97 -1.00
N ARG A 82 7.46 -4.38 -1.73
CA ARG A 82 7.42 -2.94 -1.95
C ARG A 82 7.15 -2.17 -0.67
N GLN A 83 6.27 -2.69 0.20
CA GLN A 83 5.98 -2.09 1.49
C GLN A 83 7.20 -2.19 2.43
N LEU A 84 7.86 -3.35 2.51
CA LEU A 84 9.08 -3.52 3.29
C LEU A 84 10.21 -2.59 2.82
N ARG A 85 10.39 -2.41 1.50
CA ARG A 85 11.35 -1.44 0.97
C ARG A 85 11.08 -0.02 1.47
N LEU A 86 9.82 0.40 1.55
CA LEU A 86 9.45 1.73 2.09
C LEU A 86 9.69 1.85 3.59
N VAL A 87 9.44 0.78 4.35
CA VAL A 87 9.72 0.71 5.79
C VAL A 87 11.22 0.88 6.03
N ARG A 88 12.04 0.06 5.37
CA ARG A 88 13.50 0.07 5.47
C ARG A 88 14.12 1.40 5.01
N SER A 89 13.57 2.04 3.97
CA SER A 89 14.16 3.29 3.44
C SER A 89 13.80 4.54 4.24
N ARG A 90 12.71 4.52 5.03
CA ARG A 90 12.18 5.73 5.69
C ARG A 90 12.28 5.71 7.21
N LEU A 91 12.44 4.54 7.82
CA LEU A 91 12.50 4.38 9.27
C LEU A 91 13.94 4.08 9.72
N PRO A 92 14.29 4.38 10.98
CA PRO A 92 15.54 3.90 11.56
C PRO A 92 15.63 2.37 11.50
N GLU A 93 16.81 1.84 11.22
CA GLU A 93 17.08 0.41 11.02
C GLU A 93 16.45 -0.48 12.10
N ARG A 94 16.73 -0.21 13.37
CA ARG A 94 16.15 -0.95 14.51
C ARG A 94 14.62 -1.01 14.49
N LEU A 95 13.96 0.08 14.11
CA LEU A 95 12.49 0.13 14.03
C LEU A 95 11.98 -0.61 12.80
N ALA A 96 12.67 -0.49 11.67
CA ALA A 96 12.32 -1.20 10.45
C ALA A 96 12.41 -2.73 10.65
N GLU A 97 13.49 -3.22 11.26
CA GLU A 97 13.66 -4.63 11.62
C GLU A 97 12.59 -5.12 12.59
N GLN A 98 12.21 -4.30 13.57
CA GLN A 98 11.14 -4.66 14.49
C GLN A 98 9.81 -4.82 13.75
N ILE A 99 9.43 -3.84 12.91
CA ILE A 99 8.19 -3.89 12.13
C ILE A 99 8.20 -5.08 11.17
N GLU A 100 9.33 -5.37 10.53
CA GLU A 100 9.46 -6.51 9.62
C GLU A 100 9.22 -7.83 10.34
N ARG A 101 9.87 -8.06 11.49
CA ARG A 101 9.66 -9.27 12.30
C ARG A 101 8.22 -9.41 12.77
N GLU A 102 7.60 -8.33 13.25
CA GLU A 102 6.19 -8.34 13.66
C GLU A 102 5.28 -8.67 12.46
N LEU A 103 5.54 -8.07 11.30
CA LEU A 103 4.77 -8.32 10.08
C LEU A 103 4.92 -9.77 9.59
N GLU A 104 6.13 -10.34 9.59
CA GLU A 104 6.37 -11.74 9.21
C GLU A 104 5.65 -12.74 10.13
N ALA A 105 5.59 -12.43 11.44
CA ALA A 105 4.88 -13.26 12.40
C ALA A 105 3.36 -13.19 12.22
N GLU A 106 2.81 -12.01 11.93
CA GLU A 106 1.36 -11.80 11.83
C GLU A 106 0.77 -12.11 10.45
N ALA A 107 1.53 -11.92 9.36
CA ALA A 107 1.02 -12.01 7.99
C ALA A 107 0.39 -13.37 7.63
N PRO A 108 0.97 -14.53 7.99
CA PRO A 108 0.36 -15.84 7.68
C PRO A 108 -1.01 -16.02 8.35
N ALA A 109 -1.13 -15.62 9.63
CA ALA A 109 -2.38 -15.73 10.38
C ALA A 109 -3.45 -14.76 9.85
N ALA A 110 -3.05 -13.53 9.48
CA ALA A 110 -3.94 -12.57 8.85
C ALA A 110 -4.44 -13.05 7.47
N LEU A 111 -3.57 -13.67 6.67
CA LEU A 111 -3.93 -14.23 5.37
C LEU A 111 -4.92 -15.40 5.53
N ALA A 112 -4.66 -16.33 6.45
CA ALA A 112 -5.56 -17.44 6.73
C ALA A 112 -6.96 -16.95 7.16
N SER A 113 -7.00 -15.95 8.05
CA SER A 113 -8.26 -15.31 8.48
C SER A 113 -9.01 -14.66 7.32
N LEU A 114 -8.31 -13.97 6.41
CA LEU A 114 -8.92 -13.38 5.22
C LEU A 114 -9.51 -14.45 4.29
N VAL A 115 -8.79 -15.55 4.07
CA VAL A 115 -9.26 -16.66 3.24
C VAL A 115 -10.53 -17.28 3.84
N ALA A 116 -10.54 -17.54 5.15
CA ALA A 116 -11.72 -18.08 5.84
C ALA A 116 -12.94 -17.16 5.65
N HIS A 117 -12.78 -15.85 5.87
CA HIS A 117 -13.84 -14.86 5.69
C HIS A 117 -14.38 -14.84 4.24
N LEU A 118 -13.50 -14.93 3.25
CA LEU A 118 -13.91 -14.96 1.84
C LEU A 118 -14.69 -16.24 1.48
N LEU A 119 -14.33 -17.38 2.05
CA LEU A 119 -15.05 -18.65 1.86
C LEU A 119 -16.45 -18.58 2.47
N GLU A 120 -16.59 -18.00 3.67
CA GLU A 120 -17.87 -17.85 4.35
C GLU A 120 -18.83 -16.91 3.61
N ARG A 121 -18.31 -15.86 2.97
CA ARG A 121 -19.14 -14.89 2.22
C ARG A 121 -19.83 -15.48 1.00
N HIS A 122 -19.30 -16.58 0.45
CA HIS A 122 -19.79 -17.23 -0.76
C HIS A 122 -20.43 -18.60 -0.48
N ARG A 123 -20.75 -18.87 0.79
CA ARG A 123 -21.58 -20.01 1.22
C ARG A 123 -23.00 -19.56 1.45
#